data_AF-A0A9J6A6M9-F1
#
_entry.id   AF-A0A9J6A6M9-F1
#
_cell.length_a   1.000
_cell.length_b   1.000
_cell.length_c   1.000
_cell.angle_alpha   90.00
_cell.angle_beta   90.00
_cell.angle_gamma   90.00
#
_symmetry.space_group_name_H-M   'P 1'
#
loop_
_entity.id
_entity.type
_entity.pdbx_description
1 polymer ?
#
loop_
_entity_poly.entity_id
_entity_poly.type
_entity_poly.pdbx_seq_one_letter_code
_entity_poly.pdbx_strand_id
1 'polypeptide(L)'
;MLEKYDLKDNNWLKNTFAIREKWSMAYGRNIFSAGMQSTQLRDFHKYNVSTHESGREHAVVVKQSTKVLSCSCKLFEFSGVLCGHALKILNTLNVKDKISDHYILKRWTQNAET
;
A
#
# COMPACT_ATOMS: atom_id res chain seq x y z
N MET A 1 5.31 -10.89 19.37
CA MET A 1 3.83 -10.86 19.44
C MET A 1 3.19 -12.24 19.31
N LEU A 2 3.48 -13.02 18.26
CA LEU A 2 2.85 -14.34 18.06
C LEU A 2 3.27 -15.39 19.10
N GLU A 3 4.52 -15.36 19.58
CA GLU A 3 4.99 -16.29 20.61
C GLU A 3 4.35 -15.99 21.98
N LYS A 4 4.19 -14.71 22.31
CA LYS A 4 3.61 -14.25 23.59
C LYS A 4 2.17 -14.73 23.80
N TYR A 5 1.42 -14.91 22.72
CA TYR A 5 0.02 -15.32 22.76
C TYR A 5 -0.21 -16.74 22.21
N ASP A 6 0.87 -17.51 21.98
CA ASP A 6 0.82 -18.87 21.42
C ASP A 6 0.03 -18.98 20.09
N LEU A 7 0.17 -17.95 19.24
CA LEU A 7 -0.57 -17.82 17.99
C LEU A 7 0.16 -18.41 16.78
N LYS A 8 1.31 -19.07 17.00
CA LYS A 8 2.16 -19.60 15.91
C LYS A 8 1.45 -20.62 15.03
N ASP A 9 0.55 -21.42 15.61
CA ASP A 9 -0.20 -22.46 14.90
C ASP A 9 -1.66 -22.11 14.60
N ASN A 10 -2.02 -20.84 14.77
CA ASN A 10 -3.35 -20.39 14.44
C ASN A 10 -3.56 -20.41 12.91
N ASN A 11 -4.36 -21.39 12.44
CA ASN A 11 -4.67 -21.57 11.02
C ASN A 11 -5.34 -20.33 10.40
N TRP A 12 -6.16 -19.60 11.16
CA TRP A 12 -6.79 -18.37 10.68
C TRP A 12 -5.73 -17.30 10.37
N LEU A 13 -4.74 -17.09 11.24
CA LEU A 13 -3.65 -16.14 11.00
C LEU A 13 -2.77 -16.55 9.82
N LYS A 14 -2.39 -17.83 9.73
CA LYS A 14 -1.59 -18.36 8.61
C LYS A 14 -2.30 -18.13 7.27
N ASN A 15 -3.58 -18.48 7.19
CA ASN A 15 -4.39 -18.31 5.98
C ASN A 15 -4.60 -16.84 5.62
N THR A 16 -4.88 -16.01 6.63
CA THR A 16 -5.06 -14.55 6.49
C THR A 16 -3.78 -13.92 5.91
N PHE A 17 -2.60 -14.23 6.48
CA PHE A 17 -1.31 -13.75 5.95
C PHE A 17 -0.98 -14.31 4.55
N ALA A 18 -1.36 -15.55 4.25
CA ALA A 18 -1.15 -16.16 2.94
C ALA A 18 -1.92 -15.42 1.82
N ILE A 19 -3.09 -14.86 2.13
CA ILE A 19 -3.88 -14.09 1.15
C ILE A 19 -3.61 -12.58 1.18
N ARG A 20 -2.58 -12.10 1.90
CA ARG A 20 -2.30 -10.67 2.11
C ARG A 20 -2.14 -9.86 0.82
N GLU A 21 -1.64 -10.48 -0.25
CA GLU A 21 -1.50 -9.83 -1.57
C GLU A 21 -2.85 -9.45 -2.18
N LYS A 22 -3.90 -10.20 -1.83
CA LYS A 22 -5.29 -9.92 -2.24
C LYS A 22 -5.92 -8.79 -1.41
N TRP A 23 -5.34 -8.42 -0.27
CA TRP A 23 -5.89 -7.37 0.58
C TRP A 23 -5.86 -6.01 -0.09
N SER A 24 -4.85 -5.74 -0.93
CA SER A 24 -4.78 -4.51 -1.74
C SER A 24 -6.07 -4.28 -2.55
N MET A 25 -6.65 -5.36 -3.11
CA MET A 25 -7.93 -5.29 -3.83
C MET A 25 -9.14 -5.09 -2.90
N ALA A 26 -9.12 -5.71 -1.72
CA ALA A 26 -10.20 -5.55 -0.73
C ALA A 26 -10.23 -4.12 -0.17
N TYR A 27 -9.07 -3.56 0.20
CA TYR A 27 -8.93 -2.17 0.61
C TYR A 27 -9.18 -1.20 -0.56
N GLY A 28 -8.84 -1.59 -1.79
CA GLY A 28 -9.06 -0.82 -3.02
C GLY A 28 -10.51 -0.70 -3.48
N ARG A 29 -11.40 -1.60 -3.04
CA ARG A 29 -12.74 -1.79 -3.63
C ARG A 29 -13.70 -0.63 -3.38
N ASN A 30 -13.51 0.12 -2.28
CA ASN A 30 -14.32 1.29 -1.93
C ASN A 30 -13.67 2.62 -2.35
N ILE A 31 -12.48 2.55 -2.97
CA ILE A 31 -11.77 3.74 -3.44
C ILE A 31 -12.18 4.01 -4.89
N PHE A 32 -13.37 4.59 -5.05
CA PHE A 32 -13.73 5.26 -6.31
C PHE A 32 -12.89 6.53 -6.42
N SER A 33 -12.12 6.65 -7.50
CA SER A 33 -11.25 7.79 -7.78
C SER A 33 -11.68 8.42 -9.10
N ALA A 34 -12.10 9.68 -9.06
CA ALA A 34 -12.50 10.44 -10.24
C ALA A 34 -11.35 11.37 -10.67
N GLY A 35 -10.85 11.18 -11.89
CA GLY A 35 -9.75 11.98 -12.43
C GLY A 35 -8.38 11.54 -11.90
N MET A 36 -7.54 11.03 -12.81
CA MET A 36 -6.12 10.84 -12.57
C MET A 36 -5.37 11.72 -13.57
N GLN A 37 -4.65 12.71 -13.06
CA GLN A 37 -3.72 13.49 -13.88
C GLN A 37 -2.31 13.03 -13.57
N SER A 38 -1.46 12.97 -14.60
CA SER A 38 -0.11 12.48 -14.42
C SER A 38 0.92 13.35 -15.13
N THR A 39 2.07 13.51 -14.49
CA THR A 39 3.21 14.25 -15.03
C THR A 39 4.46 13.40 -14.89
N GLN A 40 5.16 13.23 -16.00
CA GLN A 40 6.42 12.49 -16.03
C GLN A 40 7.59 13.44 -15.83
N LEU A 41 8.45 13.11 -14.87
CA LEU A 41 9.78 13.67 -14.65
C LEU A 41 10.79 12.52 -14.84
N ARG A 42 12.05 12.82 -15.17
CA ARG A 42 13.06 11.79 -15.57
C ARG A 42 12.98 10.49 -14.77
N ASP A 43 13.07 10.58 -13.44
CA ASP A 43 13.07 9.41 -12.55
C ASP A 43 11.77 9.23 -11.77
N PHE A 44 10.84 10.18 -11.88
CA PHE A 44 9.66 10.25 -11.03
C PHE A 44 8.39 10.44 -11.86
N HIS A 45 7.39 9.63 -11.60
CA HIS A 45 6.05 9.84 -12.13
C HIS A 45 5.13 10.36 -11.03
N LYS A 46 4.55 11.54 -11.22
CA LYS A 46 3.60 12.11 -10.27
C LYS A 46 2.17 11.88 -10.77
N TYR A 47 1.30 11.43 -9.88
CA TYR A 47 -0.12 11.26 -10.10
C TYR A 47 -0.90 12.09 -9.09
N ASN A 48 -1.93 12.80 -9.53
CA ASN A 48 -2.93 13.37 -8.61
C ASN A 48 -4.12 12.40 -8.56
N VAL A 49 -4.49 11.99 -7.34
CA VAL A 49 -5.53 10.99 -7.09
C VAL A 49 -6.51 11.54 -6.08
N SER A 50 -7.79 11.55 -6.43
CA SER A 50 -8.89 11.83 -5.51
C SER A 50 -9.54 10.52 -5.04
N THR A 51 -10.20 10.55 -3.89
CA THR A 51 -11.14 9.50 -3.47
C THR A 51 -12.52 10.13 -3.27
N HIS A 52 -13.58 9.39 -3.62
CA HIS A 52 -14.96 9.88 -3.50
C HIS A 52 -15.30 10.35 -2.08
N GLU A 53 -14.71 9.72 -1.07
CA GLU A 53 -14.99 10.00 0.34
C GLU A 53 -14.49 11.38 0.80
N SER A 54 -13.45 11.94 0.18
CA SER A 54 -12.87 13.22 0.64
C SER A 54 -12.95 14.36 -0.38
N GLY A 55 -13.10 14.06 -1.68
CA GLY A 55 -12.96 15.05 -2.76
C GLY A 55 -11.58 15.72 -2.85
N ARG A 56 -10.68 15.44 -1.90
CA ARG A 56 -9.35 16.03 -1.78
C ARG A 56 -8.38 15.26 -2.65
N GLU A 57 -7.68 15.98 -3.50
CA GLU A 57 -6.61 15.39 -4.31
C GLU A 57 -5.34 15.19 -3.47
N HIS A 58 -4.73 14.03 -3.64
CA HIS A 58 -3.45 13.70 -3.09
C HIS A 58 -2.45 13.36 -4.20
N ALA A 59 -1.26 13.94 -4.09
CA ALA A 59 -0.15 13.64 -4.97
C ALA A 59 0.48 12.31 -4.56
N VAL A 60 0.60 11.39 -5.52
CA VAL A 60 1.36 10.14 -5.40
C VAL A 60 2.56 10.24 -6.34
N VAL A 61 3.75 10.18 -5.78
CA VAL A 61 5.02 10.24 -6.53
C VAL A 61 5.63 8.85 -6.55
N VAL A 62 5.90 8.33 -7.74
CA VAL A 62 6.50 7.02 -7.96
C VAL A 62 7.90 7.18 -8.51
N LYS A 63 8.91 6.65 -7.81
CA LYS A 63 10.27 6.52 -8.35
C LYS A 63 10.29 5.36 -9.33
N GLN A 64 10.57 5.64 -10.61
CA GLN A 64 10.40 4.66 -11.68
C GLN A 64 11.35 3.46 -11.57
N SER A 65 12.58 3.69 -11.11
CA SER A 65 13.63 2.67 -10.98
C SER A 65 13.35 1.64 -9.88
N THR A 66 12.78 2.08 -8.76
CA THR A 66 12.53 1.22 -7.59
C THR A 66 11.06 0.86 -7.38
N LYS A 67 10.15 1.52 -8.13
CA LYS A 67 8.69 1.46 -7.93
C LYS A 67 8.25 1.84 -6.51
N VAL A 68 9.08 2.56 -5.78
CA VAL A 68 8.75 3.16 -4.48
C VAL A 68 7.83 4.36 -4.70
N LEU A 69 6.71 4.39 -4.00
CA LEU A 69 5.68 5.42 -4.00
C LEU A 69 5.67 6.21 -2.68
N SER A 70 5.46 7.52 -2.76
CA SER A 70 5.08 8.35 -1.60
C SER A 70 3.79 9.07 -1.91
N CYS A 71 2.89 9.17 -0.93
CA CYS A 71 1.64 9.91 -1.05
C CYS A 71 1.64 11.12 -0.12
N SER A 72 1.10 12.25 -0.57
CA SER A 72 1.00 13.47 0.24
C SER A 72 0.09 13.33 1.47
N CYS A 73 -0.74 12.30 1.56
CA CYS A 73 -1.53 12.02 2.78
C CYS A 73 -0.69 11.45 3.93
N LYS A 74 0.54 10.99 3.66
CA LYS A 74 1.52 10.52 4.66
C LYS A 74 1.09 9.33 5.53
N LEU A 75 0.05 8.59 5.14
CA LEU A 75 -0.45 7.46 5.95
C LEU A 75 0.62 6.39 6.22
N PHE A 76 1.50 6.13 5.25
CA PHE A 76 2.58 5.16 5.44
C PHE A 76 3.61 5.66 6.46
N GLU A 77 4.00 6.93 6.37
CA GLU A 77 4.93 7.54 7.31
C GLU A 77 4.36 7.61 8.74
N PHE A 78 3.04 7.76 8.89
CA PHE A 78 2.38 7.82 10.21
C PHE A 78 1.99 6.45 10.79
N SER A 79 1.54 5.51 9.97
CA SER A 79 0.94 4.23 10.42
C SER A 79 1.64 2.98 9.88
N GLY A 80 2.57 3.14 8.96
CA GLY A 80 3.22 2.03 8.28
C GLY A 80 2.32 1.29 7.27
N VAL A 81 1.17 1.86 6.92
CA VAL A 81 0.20 1.29 5.98
C VAL A 81 0.07 2.18 4.74
N LEU A 82 0.11 1.57 3.56
CA LEU A 82 -0.14 2.28 2.30
C LEU A 82 -1.57 2.82 2.25
N CYS A 83 -1.71 4.10 1.93
CA CYS A 83 -3.02 4.70 1.73
C CYS A 83 -3.72 4.18 0.47
N GLY A 84 -5.03 4.38 0.43
CA GLY A 84 -5.84 4.10 -0.75
C GLY A 84 -5.33 4.73 -2.04
N HIS A 85 -4.81 5.96 -1.97
CA HIS A 85 -4.22 6.65 -3.11
C HIS A 85 -3.01 5.89 -3.69
N ALA A 86 -2.10 5.43 -2.84
CA ALA A 86 -0.91 4.69 -3.27
C ALA A 86 -1.27 3.30 -3.80
N LEU A 87 -2.20 2.60 -3.14
CA LEU A 87 -2.71 1.31 -3.60
C LEU A 87 -3.37 1.40 -4.98
N LYS A 88 -4.09 2.49 -5.26
CA LYS A 88 -4.67 2.74 -6.58
C LYS A 88 -3.59 2.83 -7.67
N ILE A 89 -2.52 3.59 -7.42
CA ILE A 89 -1.42 3.72 -8.37
C ILE A 89 -0.70 2.38 -8.58
N LEU A 90 -0.45 1.62 -7.52
CA LEU A 90 0.09 0.26 -7.63
C LEU A 90 -0.79 -0.65 -8.52
N ASN A 91 -2.11 -0.56 -8.36
CA ASN A 91 -3.06 -1.31 -9.18
C ASN A 91 -3.07 -0.82 -10.64
N THR A 92 -3.10 0.49 -10.87
CA THR A 92 -3.10 1.09 -12.23
C THR A 92 -1.82 0.78 -13.00
N LEU A 93 -0.67 0.74 -12.32
CA LEU A 93 0.61 0.38 -12.92
C LEU A 93 0.79 -1.14 -13.09
N ASN A 94 -0.17 -1.96 -12.64
CA ASN A 94 -0.11 -3.41 -12.64
C ASN A 94 1.19 -3.95 -12.00
N VAL A 95 1.66 -3.30 -10.92
CA VAL A 95 2.90 -3.63 -10.20
C VAL A 95 2.64 -4.27 -8.84
N LYS A 96 1.46 -4.87 -8.65
CA LYS A 96 1.11 -5.53 -7.37
C LYS A 96 2.13 -6.61 -6.98
N ASP A 97 2.65 -7.33 -7.96
CA ASP A 97 3.63 -8.41 -7.76
C ASP A 97 5.07 -7.88 -7.57
N LYS A 98 5.25 -6.56 -7.61
CA LYS A 98 6.54 -5.87 -7.49
C LYS A 98 6.54 -4.81 -6.39
N ILE A 99 5.64 -4.93 -5.40
CA ILE A 99 5.66 -4.05 -4.24
C ILE A 99 7.02 -4.20 -3.56
N SER A 100 7.74 -3.09 -3.43
CA SER A 100 9.05 -3.08 -2.77
C SER A 100 8.92 -3.53 -1.32
N ASP A 101 9.84 -4.39 -0.88
CA ASP A 101 9.96 -4.84 0.52
C ASP A 101 10.03 -3.68 1.52
N HIS A 102 10.37 -2.47 1.06
CA HIS A 102 10.30 -1.24 1.84
C HIS A 102 8.93 -1.02 2.51
N TYR A 103 7.84 -1.48 1.90
CA TYR A 103 6.48 -1.37 2.47
C TYR A 103 6.11 -2.51 3.42
N ILE A 104 6.93 -3.56 3.50
CA ILE A 104 6.73 -4.71 4.39
C ILE A 104 7.50 -4.45 5.68
N LEU A 105 6.93 -3.67 6.59
CA LEU A 105 7.56 -3.38 7.87
C LEU A 105 7.61 -4.63 8.76
N LYS A 106 8.69 -4.81 9.53
CA LYS A 106 8.87 -5.93 10.47
C LYS A 106 7.70 -6.12 11.44
N ARG A 107 7.04 -5.03 11.87
CA ARG A 107 5.85 -5.08 12.72
C ARG A 107 4.71 -5.90 12.11
N TRP A 108 4.62 -5.94 10.79
CA TRP A 108 3.59 -6.63 10.03
C TRP A 108 4.04 -8.00 9.51
N THR A 109 5.21 -8.49 9.93
CA THR A 109 5.69 -9.84 9.56
C THR A 109 5.41 -10.84 10.69
N GLN A 110 5.35 -12.13 10.34
CA GLN A 110 5.13 -13.21 11.30
C GLN A 110 6.22 -13.25 12.39
N ASN A 111 7.43 -12.78 12.08
CA ASN A 111 8.56 -12.72 13.00
C ASN A 111 8.67 -11.37 13.73
N ALA A 112 7.56 -10.67 13.93
CA ALA A 112 7.54 -9.42 14.69
C ALA A 112 7.87 -9.68 16.18
N GLU A 113 9.13 -9.44 16.53
CA GLU A 113 9.62 -9.35 17.91
C GLU A 113 9.26 -7.98 18.50
N THR A 114 9.03 -7.95 19.82
CA THR A 114 8.73 -6.74 20.61
C THR A 114 9.96 -6.25 21.31
#